data_AF-A0A923TG67-F1
#
_entry.id   AF-A0A923TG67-F1
#
_cell.length_a   1.000
_cell.length_b   1.000
_cell.length_c   1.000
_cell.angle_alpha   90.00
_cell.angle_beta   90.00
_cell.angle_gamma   90.00
#
_symmetry.space_group_name_H-M   'P 1'
#
loop_
_entity.id
_entity.type
_entity.pdbx_description
1 polymer ?
#
loop_
_entity_poly.entity_id
_entity_poly.type
_entity_poly.pdbx_seq_one_letter_code
_entity_poly.pdbx_strand_id
1 'polypeptide(L)'
;MASLRPAPVRTFVPYNVGGESHLLAAYTCTPLVRFALSDLKPGAKIIGKTIAEFGNGNRPLDIIVYQKDGKDYLLMANSSRGVIKVAAEQISGAASITAKVADTEGVKFEKLDWAGITQLDRLDAKFAVVVRSGANKSLDLDTLALP
;
A
#
# COMPACT_ATOMS: atom_id res chain seq x y z
N MET A 1 20.59 12.74 20.59
CA MET A 1 19.90 11.44 20.58
C MET A 1 18.72 11.54 19.61
N ALA A 2 18.77 10.84 18.47
CA ALA A 2 17.61 10.76 17.59
C ALA A 2 16.53 9.96 18.33
N SER A 3 15.42 10.60 18.68
CA SER A 3 14.22 9.90 19.15
C SER A 3 13.86 8.85 18.10
N LEU A 4 13.96 7.57 18.46
CA LEU A 4 13.42 6.46 17.69
C LEU A 4 11.91 6.72 17.57
N ARG A 5 11.49 7.36 16.48
CA ARG A 5 10.08 7.48 16.18
C ARG A 5 9.63 6.10 15.73
N PRO A 6 8.75 5.41 16.48
CA PRO A 6 8.19 4.17 15.99
C PRO A 6 7.46 4.48 14.68
N ALA A 7 7.83 3.79 13.62
CA ALA A 7 7.09 3.74 12.37
C ALA A 7 6.32 2.42 12.40
N PRO A 8 5.09 2.37 12.95
CA PRO A 8 4.30 1.16 12.90
C PRO A 8 3.80 0.91 11.47
N VAL A 9 3.48 -0.35 11.18
CA VAL A 9 2.64 -0.70 10.04
C VAL A 9 1.31 0.04 10.20
N ARG A 10 0.88 0.73 9.15
CA ARG A 10 -0.38 1.50 9.13
C ARG A 10 -1.51 0.68 8.54
N THR A 11 -1.22 -0.03 7.45
CA THR A 11 -2.12 -0.93 6.74
C THR A 11 -1.30 -2.01 6.05
N PHE A 12 -1.89 -3.17 5.82
CA PHE A 12 -1.23 -4.29 5.17
C PHE A 12 -2.24 -5.17 4.44
N VAL A 13 -1.75 -5.93 3.46
CA VAL A 13 -2.53 -6.93 2.76
C VAL A 13 -1.69 -8.19 2.53
N PRO A 14 -2.25 -9.40 2.76
CA PRO A 14 -1.61 -10.63 2.32
C PRO A 14 -1.69 -10.73 0.79
N TYR A 15 -0.59 -11.08 0.14
CA TYR A 15 -0.53 -11.23 -1.31
C TYR A 15 0.37 -12.40 -1.69
N ASN A 16 -0.11 -13.23 -2.61
CA ASN A 16 0.67 -14.32 -3.18
C ASN A 16 1.41 -13.80 -4.40
N VAL A 17 2.74 -13.88 -4.40
CA VAL A 17 3.56 -13.51 -5.55
C VAL A 17 4.64 -14.56 -5.78
N GLY A 18 4.80 -15.02 -7.01
CA GLY A 18 5.79 -16.05 -7.35
C GLY A 18 5.56 -17.39 -6.66
N GLY A 19 4.31 -17.72 -6.29
CA GLY A 19 3.96 -18.94 -5.55
C GLY A 19 4.23 -18.88 -4.04
N GLU A 20 4.76 -17.76 -3.54
CA GLU A 20 5.00 -17.54 -2.11
C GLU A 20 3.99 -16.54 -1.54
N SER A 21 3.50 -16.83 -0.34
CA SER A 21 2.62 -15.90 0.38
C SER A 21 3.46 -14.85 1.10
N HIS A 22 3.14 -13.58 0.84
CA HIS A 22 3.79 -12.44 1.45
C HIS A 22 2.80 -11.54 2.19
N LEU A 23 3.31 -10.78 3.15
CA LEU A 23 2.64 -9.63 3.72
C LEU A 23 3.20 -8.37 3.07
N LEU A 24 2.34 -7.55 2.46
CA LEU A 24 2.69 -6.22 1.97
C LEU A 24 2.22 -5.21 3.00
N ALA A 25 3.17 -4.55 3.65
CA ALA A 25 2.91 -3.62 4.74
C ALA A 25 3.37 -2.22 4.39
N ALA A 26 2.52 -1.22 4.65
CA ALA A 26 2.80 0.18 4.37
C ALA A 26 3.01 0.95 5.68
N TYR A 27 4.04 1.80 5.73
CA TYR A 27 4.39 2.55 6.94
C TYR A 27 4.28 4.07 6.74
N THR A 28 4.49 4.83 7.80
CA THR A 28 4.58 6.30 7.74
C THR A 28 5.74 6.75 6.86
N CYS A 29 5.58 7.86 6.12
CA CYS A 29 6.43 8.27 4.98
C CYS A 29 6.32 7.35 3.75
N THR A 30 5.43 6.36 3.80
CA THR A 30 5.05 5.42 2.74
C THR A 30 6.14 4.55 2.13
N PRO A 31 7.01 3.90 2.94
CA PRO A 31 7.67 2.72 2.44
C PRO A 31 6.63 1.59 2.29
N LEU A 32 6.73 0.84 1.20
CA LEU A 32 6.06 -0.44 1.02
C LEU A 32 7.08 -1.55 1.28
N VAL A 33 6.78 -2.40 2.25
CA VAL A 33 7.69 -3.45 2.72
C VAL A 33 7.04 -4.81 2.52
N ARG A 34 7.80 -5.75 1.98
CA ARG A 34 7.39 -7.14 1.78
C ARG A 34 8.02 -8.04 2.83
N PHE A 35 7.20 -8.88 3.45
CA PHE A 35 7.63 -9.96 4.35
C PHE A 35 7.20 -11.30 3.78
N ALA A 36 8.01 -12.34 3.88
CA ALA A 36 7.54 -13.70 3.60
C ALA A 36 6.71 -14.20 4.80
N LEU A 37 5.52 -14.75 4.55
CA LEU A 37 4.69 -15.27 5.64
C LEU A 37 5.35 -16.47 6.33
N SER A 38 6.22 -17.21 5.62
CA SER A 38 7.03 -18.30 6.18
C SER A 38 7.98 -17.88 7.29
N ASP A 39 8.36 -16.60 7.34
CA ASP A 39 9.27 -16.06 8.34
C ASP A 39 8.54 -15.65 9.62
N LEU A 40 7.21 -15.54 9.57
CA LEU A 40 6.35 -15.16 10.70
C LEU A 40 6.19 -16.33 11.68
N LYS A 41 7.21 -16.58 12.48
CA LYS A 41 7.22 -17.61 13.52
C LYS A 41 7.13 -16.98 14.92
N PRO A 42 6.49 -17.64 15.91
CA PRO A 42 6.43 -17.13 17.27
C PRO A 42 7.82 -16.75 17.82
N GLY A 43 7.96 -15.53 18.32
CA GLY A 43 9.22 -15.01 18.87
C GLY A 43 10.30 -14.63 17.85
N ALA A 44 10.06 -14.79 16.55
CA ALA A 44 11.04 -14.44 15.53
C ALA A 44 11.19 -12.92 15.37
N LYS A 45 12.43 -12.47 15.20
CA LYS A 45 12.75 -11.12 14.71
C LYS A 45 12.87 -11.18 13.20
N ILE A 46 11.94 -10.53 12.50
CA ILE A 46 11.89 -10.50 11.04
C ILE A 46 12.29 -9.12 10.53
N ILE A 47 12.95 -9.09 9.38
CA ILE A 47 13.28 -7.86 8.66
C ILE A 47 12.63 -7.96 7.29
N GLY A 48 11.74 -7.03 6.99
CA GLY A 48 11.08 -6.96 5.70
C GLY A 48 11.97 -6.30 4.65
N LYS A 49 11.66 -6.57 3.39
CA LYS A 49 12.32 -5.96 2.24
C LYS A 49 11.54 -4.72 1.82
N THR A 50 12.12 -3.53 1.98
CA THR A 50 11.54 -2.31 1.41
C THR A 50 11.65 -2.37 -0.11
N ILE A 51 10.50 -2.32 -0.78
CA ILE A 51 10.39 -2.46 -2.26
C ILE A 51 9.89 -1.19 -2.94
N ALA A 52 9.41 -0.22 -2.16
CA ALA A 52 9.00 1.09 -2.65
C ALA A 52 9.12 2.14 -1.56
N GLU A 53 9.32 3.37 -2.00
CA GLU A 53 9.04 4.60 -1.26
C GLU A 53 8.07 5.42 -2.10
N PHE A 54 6.89 5.74 -1.55
CA PHE A 54 5.86 6.50 -2.27
C PHE A 54 5.82 7.99 -1.92
N GLY A 55 6.84 8.48 -1.21
CA GLY A 55 7.10 9.90 -1.07
C GLY A 55 6.96 10.48 0.33
N ASN A 56 7.74 11.53 0.57
CA ASN A 56 7.87 12.12 1.90
C ASN A 56 6.59 12.86 2.33
N GLY A 57 6.37 12.95 3.64
CA GLY A 57 5.19 13.60 4.23
C GLY A 57 3.87 12.86 4.00
N ASN A 58 3.95 11.64 3.47
CA ASN A 58 2.79 10.84 3.13
C ASN A 58 2.50 9.78 4.20
N ARG A 59 1.23 9.39 4.32
CA ARG A 59 0.79 8.32 5.24
C ARG A 59 -0.17 7.41 4.48
N PRO A 60 0.08 6.10 4.46
CA PRO A 60 -0.85 5.16 3.88
C PRO A 60 -2.03 5.01 4.85
N LEU A 61 -3.22 5.07 4.28
CA LEU A 61 -4.49 5.02 5.01
C LEU A 61 -5.11 3.63 4.91
N ASP A 62 -5.12 3.07 3.70
CA ASP A 62 -5.68 1.76 3.43
C ASP A 62 -5.05 1.12 2.19
N ILE A 63 -5.11 -0.20 2.08
CA ILE A 63 -4.57 -0.96 0.94
C ILE A 63 -5.41 -2.19 0.62
N ILE A 64 -5.68 -2.40 -0.66
CA ILE A 64 -6.26 -3.65 -1.16
C ILE A 64 -5.47 -4.18 -2.36
N VAL A 65 -5.70 -5.46 -2.66
CA VAL A 65 -5.33 -6.07 -3.92
C VAL A 65 -6.61 -6.39 -4.69
N TYR A 66 -6.64 -6.13 -6.00
CA TYR A 66 -7.72 -6.56 -6.87
C TYR A 66 -7.16 -7.10 -8.18
N GLN A 67 -7.98 -7.84 -8.92
CA GLN A 67 -7.65 -8.34 -10.24
C GLN A 67 -8.50 -7.62 -11.29
N LYS A 68 -7.88 -7.25 -12.39
CA LYS A 68 -8.54 -6.68 -13.57
C LYS A 68 -7.79 -7.12 -14.82
N ASP A 69 -8.52 -7.58 -15.83
CA ASP A 69 -7.96 -8.02 -17.12
C ASP A 69 -6.83 -9.06 -16.98
N GLY A 70 -6.99 -9.99 -16.03
CA GLY A 70 -6.02 -11.05 -15.73
C GLY A 70 -4.74 -10.58 -15.02
N LYS A 71 -4.69 -9.32 -14.57
CA LYS A 71 -3.57 -8.75 -13.83
C LYS A 71 -3.99 -8.32 -12.44
N ASP A 72 -3.09 -8.52 -11.49
CA ASP A 72 -3.28 -8.08 -10.12
C ASP A 72 -2.69 -6.68 -9.92
N TYR A 73 -3.39 -5.89 -9.12
CA TYR A 73 -3.03 -4.53 -8.78
C TYR A 73 -3.18 -4.29 -7.29
N LEU A 74 -2.26 -3.53 -6.72
CA LEU A 74 -2.45 -2.92 -5.42
C LEU A 74 -3.07 -1.54 -5.60
N LEU A 75 -4.05 -1.24 -4.74
CA LEU A 75 -4.64 0.08 -4.62
C LEU A 75 -4.40 0.57 -3.20
N MET A 76 -3.80 1.75 -3.05
CA MET A 76 -3.47 2.31 -1.75
C MET A 76 -3.96 3.74 -1.64
N ALA A 77 -4.80 4.01 -0.64
CA ALA A 77 -5.17 5.37 -0.28
C ALA A 77 -4.11 6.00 0.62
N ASN A 78 -3.85 7.28 0.40
CA ASN A 78 -2.82 8.03 1.12
C ASN A 78 -3.30 9.41 1.55
N SER A 79 -2.75 9.91 2.66
CA SER A 79 -3.16 11.19 3.24
C SER A 79 -2.82 12.43 2.41
N SER A 80 -1.70 12.43 1.68
CA SER A 80 -1.23 13.60 0.92
C SER A 80 -0.95 13.32 -0.56
N ARG A 81 -1.00 12.05 -0.97
CA ARG A 81 -0.68 11.63 -2.35
C ARG A 81 -1.84 10.96 -3.08
N GLY A 82 -3.06 11.08 -2.54
CA GLY A 82 -4.27 10.50 -3.13
C GLY A 82 -4.22 8.98 -3.17
N VAL A 83 -4.99 8.38 -4.08
CA VAL A 83 -4.96 6.94 -4.32
C VAL A 83 -3.91 6.62 -5.37
N ILE A 84 -3.07 5.63 -5.08
CA ILE A 84 -2.08 5.11 -6.02
C ILE A 84 -2.41 3.67 -6.41
N LYS A 85 -2.14 3.33 -7.68
CA LYS A 85 -2.26 1.99 -8.26
C LYS A 85 -0.88 1.46 -8.61
N VAL A 86 -0.58 0.23 -8.19
CA VAL A 86 0.70 -0.45 -8.47
C VAL A 86 0.41 -1.80 -9.12
N ALA A 87 1.02 -2.06 -10.29
CA ALA A 87 0.94 -3.39 -10.89
C ALA A 87 1.72 -4.41 -10.04
N ALA A 88 1.06 -5.47 -9.59
CA ALA A 88 1.62 -6.40 -8.62
C ALA A 88 2.75 -7.27 -9.19
N GLU A 89 2.80 -7.45 -10.51
CA GLU A 89 3.90 -8.12 -11.23
C GLU A 89 5.29 -7.52 -10.93
N GLN A 90 5.35 -6.24 -10.56
CA GLN A 90 6.61 -5.57 -10.19
C GLN A 90 7.15 -6.04 -8.82
N ILE A 91 6.31 -6.59 -7.94
CA ILE A 91 6.61 -6.82 -6.53
C ILE A 91 7.60 -7.97 -6.32
N SER A 92 7.46 -9.05 -7.10
CA SER A 92 8.31 -10.25 -6.94
C SER A 92 9.79 -9.93 -7.12
N GLY A 93 10.09 -9.17 -8.17
CA GLY A 93 11.45 -8.85 -8.61
C GLY A 93 11.97 -7.52 -8.07
N ALA A 94 11.18 -6.78 -7.28
CA ALA A 94 11.58 -5.46 -6.80
C ALA A 94 12.89 -5.53 -6.01
N ALA A 95 13.81 -4.61 -6.29
CA ALA A 95 15.06 -4.49 -5.55
C ALA A 95 14.80 -4.04 -4.10
N SER A 96 15.72 -4.38 -3.19
CA SER A 96 15.64 -3.86 -1.82
C SER A 96 16.16 -2.44 -1.78
N ILE A 97 15.40 -1.54 -1.16
CA ILE A 97 15.84 -0.18 -0.86
C ILE A 97 16.41 -0.18 0.54
N THR A 98 17.69 0.17 0.67
CA THR A 98 18.40 0.29 1.96
C THR A 98 19.02 1.66 2.17
N ALA A 99 19.24 2.40 1.08
CA ALA A 99 19.70 3.78 1.11
C ALA A 99 18.54 4.73 1.44
N LYS A 100 18.89 5.93 1.91
CA LYS A 100 17.90 6.98 2.15
C LYS A 100 17.36 7.51 0.81
N VAL A 101 16.05 7.59 0.70
CA VAL A 101 15.35 8.12 -0.48
C VAL A 101 14.92 9.56 -0.25
N ALA A 102 15.05 10.40 -1.28
CA ALA A 102 14.65 11.82 -1.21
C ALA A 102 13.13 12.01 -1.34
N ASP A 103 12.50 11.31 -2.29
CA ASP A 103 11.04 11.27 -2.43
C ASP A 103 10.55 9.86 -2.77
N THR A 104 10.63 9.43 -4.03
CA THR A 104 10.11 8.15 -4.49
C THR A 104 11.19 7.25 -5.08
N GLU A 105 11.10 5.94 -4.84
CA GLU A 105 12.01 4.92 -5.40
C GLU A 105 11.33 3.54 -5.42
N GLY A 106 11.82 2.62 -6.26
CA GLY A 106 11.35 1.23 -6.30
C GLY A 106 10.24 0.99 -7.33
N VAL A 107 9.23 0.21 -6.96
CA VAL A 107 8.11 -0.13 -7.87
C VAL A 107 7.38 1.12 -8.37
N LYS A 108 7.00 1.11 -9.65
CA LYS A 108 6.28 2.24 -10.26
C LYS A 108 4.81 2.23 -9.86
N PHE A 109 4.23 3.41 -9.79
CA PHE A 109 2.83 3.62 -9.44
C PHE A 109 2.16 4.65 -10.36
N GLU A 110 0.86 4.52 -10.52
CA GLU A 110 -0.04 5.48 -11.16
C GLU A 110 -0.84 6.21 -10.08
N LYS A 111 -1.01 7.52 -10.21
CA LYS A 111 -1.92 8.29 -9.35
C LYS A 111 -3.30 8.33 -9.98
N LEU A 112 -4.32 8.14 -9.16
CA LEU A 112 -5.71 8.18 -9.60
C LEU A 112 -6.38 9.48 -9.20
N ASP A 113 -7.35 9.90 -10.00
CA ASP A 113 -8.21 11.05 -9.71
C ASP A 113 -9.34 10.67 -8.74
N TRP A 114 -8.96 10.11 -7.58
CA TRP A 114 -9.87 9.76 -6.49
C TRP A 114 -9.58 10.66 -5.30
N ALA A 115 -10.46 11.63 -5.08
CA ALA A 115 -10.29 12.63 -4.03
C ALA A 115 -10.84 12.16 -2.68
N GLY A 116 -10.11 12.45 -1.60
CA GLY A 116 -10.60 12.32 -0.23
C GLY A 116 -10.79 10.89 0.27
N ILE A 117 -10.31 9.86 -0.43
CA ILE A 117 -10.45 8.46 0.02
C ILE A 117 -9.67 8.22 1.31
N THR A 118 -10.36 7.74 2.34
CA THR A 118 -9.76 7.41 3.64
C THR A 118 -9.76 5.92 3.93
N GLN A 119 -10.73 5.17 3.37
CA GLN A 119 -10.80 3.71 3.42
C GLN A 119 -11.34 3.19 2.09
N LEU A 120 -10.96 1.97 1.74
CA LEU A 120 -11.44 1.31 0.54
C LEU A 120 -11.38 -0.21 0.69
N ASP A 121 -12.43 -0.88 0.23
CA ASP A 121 -12.42 -2.34 0.09
C ASP A 121 -13.03 -2.76 -1.26
N ARG A 122 -12.78 -3.99 -1.68
CA ARG A 122 -13.44 -4.57 -2.84
C ARG A 122 -14.91 -4.81 -2.50
N LEU A 123 -15.80 -4.21 -3.29
CA LEU A 123 -17.21 -4.56 -3.26
C LEU A 123 -17.44 -5.85 -4.06
N ASP A 124 -16.86 -5.91 -5.26
CA ASP A 124 -16.85 -7.08 -6.13
C ASP A 124 -15.65 -7.03 -7.10
N ALA A 125 -15.68 -7.81 -8.18
CA ALA A 125 -14.61 -7.87 -9.17
C ALA A 125 -14.49 -6.60 -10.05
N LYS A 126 -15.48 -5.72 -10.04
CA LYS A 126 -15.58 -4.52 -10.89
C LYS A 126 -15.57 -3.23 -10.08
N PHE A 127 -15.93 -3.28 -8.80
CA PHE A 127 -16.14 -2.09 -7.99
C PHE A 127 -15.42 -2.17 -6.64
N ALA A 128 -14.94 -1.02 -6.18
CA ALA A 128 -14.55 -0.78 -4.80
C ALA A 128 -15.67 -0.02 -4.09
N VAL A 129 -15.88 -0.35 -2.82
CA VAL A 129 -16.59 0.52 -1.88
C VAL A 129 -15.56 1.40 -1.18
N VAL A 130 -15.84 2.70 -1.05
CA VAL A 130 -14.90 3.67 -0.48
C VAL A 130 -15.57 4.56 0.55
N VAL A 131 -14.81 4.92 1.58
CA VAL A 131 -15.17 6.03 2.48
C VAL A 131 -14.39 7.26 2.04
N ARG A 132 -15.09 8.36 1.79
CA ARG A 132 -14.49 9.64 1.46
C ARG A 132 -14.69 10.65 2.57
N SER A 133 -13.67 11.44 2.85
CA SER A 133 -13.82 12.65 3.66
C SER A 133 -14.19 13.83 2.77
N GLY A 134 -15.42 14.33 2.92
CA GLY A 134 -15.94 15.49 2.21
C GLY A 134 -15.69 16.82 2.94
N ALA A 135 -16.26 17.90 2.39
CA ALA A 135 -16.22 19.21 3.02
C ALA A 135 -16.85 19.14 4.43
N ASN A 136 -16.30 19.90 5.39
CA ASN A 136 -16.74 19.91 6.80
C ASN A 136 -16.58 18.59 7.56
N LYS A 137 -15.67 17.70 7.15
CA LYS A 137 -15.43 16.39 7.79
C LYS A 137 -16.62 15.43 7.68
N SER A 138 -17.50 15.61 6.68
CA SER A 138 -18.47 14.56 6.34
C SER A 138 -17.74 13.28 5.93
N LEU A 139 -18.38 12.14 6.19
CA LEU A 139 -17.95 10.84 5.69
C LEU A 139 -19.03 10.34 4.74
N ASP A 140 -18.66 10.19 3.48
CA ASP A 140 -19.55 9.68 2.44
C ASP A 140 -19.10 8.26 2.07
N LEU A 141 -20.07 7.37 1.85
CA LEU A 141 -19.83 6.01 1.36
C LEU A 141 -20.21 5.96 -0.13
N ASP A 142 -19.25 5.61 -0.98
CA ASP A 142 -19.44 5.56 -2.42
C ASP A 142 -18.98 4.22 -3.01
N THR A 143 -19.43 3.96 -4.24
CA THR A 143 -18.94 2.85 -5.06
C THR A 143 -18.23 3.40 -6.28
N LEU A 144 -16.99 2.98 -6.51
CA LEU A 144 -16.16 3.42 -7.64
C LEU A 144 -15.72 2.20 -8.47
N ALA A 145 -15.68 2.34 -9.79
CA ALA A 145 -15.17 1.28 -10.66
C ALA A 145 -13.68 1.03 -10.40
N LEU A 146 -13.27 -0.24 -10.26
CA LEU A 146 -11.88 -0.60 -10.10
C LEU A 146 -11.09 -0.14 -11.35
N PRO A 147 -10.00 0.63 -11.15
CA PRO A 147 -9.28 1.31 -12.22
C PRO A 147 -8.43 0.37 -13.06
#